data_AF-A0A0D1Z7I2-F1
#
_entry.id   AF-A0A0D1Z7I2-F1
#
_cell.length_a   1.000
_cell.length_b   1.000
_cell.length_c   1.000
_cell.angle_alpha   90.00
_cell.angle_beta   90.00
_cell.angle_gamma   90.00
#
_symmetry.space_group_name_H-M   'P 1'
#
loop_
_entity.id
_entity.type
_entity.pdbx_description
1 polymer ?
#
loop_
_entity_poly.entity_id
_entity_poly.type
_entity_poly.pdbx_seq_one_letter_code
_entity_poly.pdbx_strand_id
1 'polypeptide(L)'
;MYFISVLSIWITISLFTAASANPVVRKSLNPKLLRPRSPLTNSAFSEDWPTNVVMVGGSQTYGYWVPTDGTWYDLGNIECLGLPAYAIGDCNDVTIDQIGVVAGYGPCSFVGNNGYSSTIEGDSGDGYYTVGPPQNIMSAACGSS
;
A
#
# COMPACT_ATOMS: atom_id res chain seq x y z
N MET A 1 -24.10 47.30 32.43
CA MET A 1 -23.79 46.66 31.13
C MET A 1 -22.34 46.88 30.67
N TYR A 2 -21.36 46.99 31.58
CA TYR A 2 -19.92 47.08 31.21
C TYR A 2 -19.09 45.91 31.74
N PHE A 3 -19.49 45.31 32.88
CA PHE A 3 -18.74 44.21 33.50
C PHE A 3 -18.78 42.88 32.73
N ILE A 4 -19.88 42.58 32.04
CA ILE A 4 -20.05 41.33 31.29
C ILE A 4 -19.15 41.32 30.04
N SER A 5 -19.01 42.47 29.38
CA SER A 5 -18.21 42.64 28.16
C SER A 5 -16.71 42.54 28.40
N VAL A 6 -16.23 42.96 29.59
CA VAL A 6 -14.81 42.86 29.93
C VAL A 6 -14.42 41.42 30.24
N LEU A 7 -15.30 40.64 30.89
CA LEU A 7 -15.05 39.23 31.21
C LEU A 7 -14.92 38.35 29.95
N SER A 8 -15.67 38.67 28.88
CA SER A 8 -15.62 37.93 27.61
C SER A 8 -14.29 38.10 26.89
N ILE A 9 -13.68 39.29 26.99
CA ILE A 9 -12.39 39.62 26.34
C ILE A 9 -11.24 38.85 27.00
N TRP A 10 -11.28 38.69 28.33
CA TRP A 10 -10.26 37.93 29.07
C TRP A 10 -10.31 36.43 28.76
N ILE A 11 -11.50 35.84 28.59
CA ILE A 11 -11.63 34.41 28.26
C ILE A 11 -11.09 34.12 26.85
N THR A 12 -11.31 35.02 25.89
CA THR A 12 -10.77 34.85 24.53
C THR A 12 -9.25 34.97 24.47
N ILE A 13 -8.63 35.79 25.33
CA ILE A 13 -7.16 35.94 25.34
C ILE A 13 -6.48 34.69 25.94
N SER A 14 -7.09 34.05 26.95
CA SER A 14 -6.56 32.83 27.59
C SER A 14 -6.58 31.59 26.71
N LEU A 15 -7.46 31.55 25.69
CA LEU A 15 -7.60 30.40 24.78
C LEU A 15 -6.67 30.48 23.57
N PHE A 16 -6.09 31.64 23.27
CA PHE A 16 -5.20 31.83 22.11
C PHE A 16 -3.72 31.58 22.39
N THR A 17 -3.33 31.31 23.65
CA THR A 17 -1.90 31.22 24.04
C THR A 17 -1.36 29.80 24.23
N ALA A 18 -2.11 28.74 23.94
CA ALA A 18 -1.65 27.37 24.18
C ALA A 18 -1.95 26.40 23.04
N ALA A 19 -1.50 26.72 21.83
CA ALA A 19 -1.34 25.71 20.77
C ALA A 19 -0.23 26.10 19.80
N SER A 20 0.96 26.45 20.29
CA SER A 20 2.16 26.31 19.44
C SER A 20 2.50 24.83 19.41
N ALA A 21 1.82 24.08 18.53
CA ALA A 21 2.34 22.81 18.07
C ALA A 21 3.67 23.12 17.40
N ASN A 22 4.78 22.97 18.14
CA ASN A 22 6.09 22.99 17.53
C ASN A 22 6.02 21.94 16.43
N PRO A 23 6.28 22.30 15.16
CA PRO A 23 6.32 21.29 14.11
C PRO A 23 7.33 20.26 14.60
N VAL A 24 6.90 19.00 14.70
CA VAL A 24 7.83 17.90 14.89
C VAL A 24 8.72 17.94 13.66
N VAL A 25 9.87 18.60 13.78
CA VAL A 25 10.93 18.54 12.81
C VAL A 25 11.38 17.09 12.87
N ARG A 26 10.75 16.22 12.07
CA ARG A 26 11.24 14.88 11.85
C ARG A 26 12.68 15.07 11.43
N LYS A 27 13.60 14.62 12.28
CA LYS A 27 15.02 14.54 11.97
C LYS A 27 15.09 13.99 10.55
N SER A 28 15.58 14.82 9.61
CA SER A 28 15.63 14.50 8.19
C SER A 28 16.01 13.03 8.07
N LEU A 29 15.10 12.21 7.52
CA LEU A 29 15.37 10.80 7.27
C LEU A 29 16.71 10.77 6.56
N ASN A 30 17.72 10.13 7.17
CA ASN A 30 19.04 10.09 6.58
C ASN A 30 18.87 9.42 5.20
N PRO A 31 19.09 10.11 4.07
CA PRO A 31 18.84 9.54 2.76
C PRO A 31 19.76 8.36 2.47
N LYS A 32 20.85 8.20 3.23
CA LYS A 32 21.72 7.02 3.20
C LYS A 32 21.18 5.81 3.99
N LEU A 33 20.18 6.01 4.84
CA LEU A 33 19.46 4.97 5.60
C LEU A 33 18.04 4.71 5.06
N LEU A 34 17.56 5.54 4.14
CA LEU A 34 16.47 5.18 3.23
C LEU A 34 17.03 4.17 2.22
N ARG A 35 17.30 2.95 2.66
CA ARG A 35 17.42 1.85 1.71
C ARG A 35 16.01 1.59 1.19
N PRO A 36 15.77 1.73 -0.13
CA PRO A 36 14.66 1.03 -0.74
C PRO A 36 14.85 -0.42 -0.33
N ARG A 37 13.92 -0.97 0.45
CA ARG A 37 13.89 -2.41 0.64
C ARG A 37 13.48 -2.93 -0.72
N SER A 38 14.43 -3.50 -1.46
CA SER A 38 14.09 -4.24 -2.66
C SER A 38 12.95 -5.18 -2.29
N PRO A 39 11.90 -5.25 -3.11
CA PRO A 39 10.79 -6.12 -2.83
C PRO A 39 11.27 -7.55 -2.54
N LEU A 40 10.62 -8.24 -1.60
CA LEU A 40 10.99 -9.61 -1.25
C LEU A 40 10.80 -10.54 -2.45
N THR A 41 11.62 -11.58 -2.56
CA THR A 41 11.46 -12.60 -3.62
C THR A 41 10.26 -13.50 -3.31
N ASN A 42 9.69 -14.16 -4.33
CA ASN A 42 8.60 -15.12 -4.15
C ASN A 42 8.93 -16.23 -3.14
N SER A 43 10.20 -16.64 -3.09
CA SER A 43 10.70 -17.62 -2.13
C SER A 43 10.52 -17.19 -0.66
N ALA A 44 10.27 -15.91 -0.38
CA ALA A 44 9.93 -15.45 0.95
C ALA A 44 8.52 -15.87 1.40
N PHE A 45 7.67 -16.28 0.46
CA PHE A 45 6.28 -16.71 0.69
C PHE A 45 6.08 -18.24 0.50
N SER A 46 7.03 -18.92 -0.16
CA SER A 46 6.83 -20.25 -0.76
C SER A 46 6.61 -21.42 0.20
N GLU A 47 6.84 -21.27 1.51
CA GLU A 47 6.67 -22.37 2.47
C GLU A 47 5.26 -22.40 3.08
N ASP A 48 4.67 -21.24 3.38
CA ASP A 48 3.43 -21.15 4.17
C ASP A 48 2.30 -20.35 3.49
N TRP A 49 2.57 -19.65 2.38
CA TRP A 49 1.59 -18.74 1.76
C TRP A 49 1.56 -18.85 0.23
N PRO A 50 0.47 -19.35 -0.37
CA PRO A 50 0.37 -19.46 -1.83
C PRO A 50 0.46 -18.08 -2.47
N THR A 51 1.37 -17.92 -3.44
CA THR A 51 1.67 -16.62 -4.03
C THR A 51 1.93 -16.72 -5.54
N ASN A 52 1.16 -15.99 -6.33
CA ASN A 52 1.47 -15.71 -7.75
C ASN A 52 1.58 -14.21 -8.05
N VAL A 53 1.09 -13.36 -7.15
CA VAL A 53 1.25 -11.90 -7.23
C VAL A 53 1.89 -11.38 -5.96
N VAL A 54 2.85 -10.47 -6.14
CA VAL A 54 3.49 -9.74 -5.05
C VAL A 54 3.30 -8.24 -5.26
N MET A 55 2.93 -7.53 -4.21
CA MET A 55 2.77 -6.09 -4.19
C MET A 55 3.71 -5.44 -3.18
N VAL A 56 4.10 -4.21 -3.43
CA VAL A 56 4.93 -3.42 -2.52
C VAL A 56 4.18 -2.16 -2.17
N GLY A 57 3.97 -1.94 -0.87
CA GLY A 57 3.38 -0.73 -0.32
C GLY A 57 4.28 -0.17 0.77
N GLY A 58 4.90 0.99 0.51
CA GLY A 58 5.83 1.62 1.42
C GLY A 58 7.03 0.72 1.77
N SER A 59 7.06 0.20 3.00
CA SER A 59 8.15 -0.67 3.49
C SER A 59 7.79 -2.14 3.61
N GLN A 60 6.58 -2.53 3.17
CA GLN A 60 6.06 -3.89 3.26
C GLN A 60 5.89 -4.50 1.88
N THR A 61 6.06 -5.82 1.82
CA THR A 61 5.80 -6.62 0.63
C THR A 61 4.65 -7.57 0.95
N TYR A 62 3.65 -7.61 0.08
CA TYR A 62 2.41 -8.34 0.26
C TYR A 62 2.33 -9.44 -0.79
N GLY A 63 2.18 -10.69 -0.35
CA GLY A 63 2.00 -11.84 -1.24
C GLY A 63 0.56 -12.34 -1.17
N TYR A 64 0.00 -12.71 -2.32
CA TYR A 64 -1.32 -13.32 -2.40
C TYR A 64 -1.49 -14.16 -3.67
N TRP A 65 -2.59 -14.90 -3.70
CA TRP A 65 -2.96 -15.76 -4.82
C TRP A 65 -4.23 -15.28 -5.51
N VAL A 66 -4.18 -15.18 -6.84
CA VAL A 66 -5.35 -14.98 -7.71
C VAL A 66 -5.51 -16.19 -8.62
N PRO A 67 -6.70 -16.80 -8.72
CA PRO A 67 -6.94 -17.88 -9.67
C PRO A 67 -6.60 -17.47 -11.11
N THR A 68 -6.05 -18.44 -11.86
CA THR A 68 -5.48 -18.20 -13.19
C THR A 68 -6.44 -18.66 -14.29
N ASP A 69 -7.71 -18.29 -14.15
CA ASP A 69 -8.84 -18.70 -14.98
C ASP A 69 -9.36 -17.57 -15.89
N GLY A 70 -8.68 -16.41 -15.90
CA GLY A 70 -9.09 -15.20 -16.61
C GLY A 70 -10.24 -14.44 -15.94
N THR A 71 -10.78 -14.93 -14.82
CA THR A 71 -11.87 -14.26 -14.10
C THR A 71 -11.34 -13.08 -13.29
N TRP A 72 -12.13 -12.01 -13.21
CA TRP A 72 -11.83 -10.87 -12.33
C TRP A 72 -12.24 -11.16 -10.89
N TYR A 73 -11.30 -10.98 -9.97
CA TYR A 73 -11.49 -11.11 -8.54
C TYR A 73 -11.35 -9.76 -7.84
N ASP A 74 -12.26 -9.47 -6.91
CA ASP A 74 -12.18 -8.33 -6.00
C ASP A 74 -11.14 -8.63 -4.92
N LEU A 75 -10.13 -7.78 -4.82
CA LEU A 75 -9.05 -7.92 -3.85
C LEU A 75 -9.48 -7.59 -2.42
N GLY A 76 -10.69 -7.04 -2.21
CA GLY A 76 -11.31 -6.94 -0.89
C GLY A 76 -11.86 -8.27 -0.36
N ASN A 77 -11.93 -9.31 -1.20
CA ASN A 77 -12.29 -10.68 -0.78
C ASN A 77 -11.08 -11.62 -0.78
N ILE A 78 -9.86 -11.09 -0.97
CA ILE A 78 -8.63 -11.86 -0.95
C ILE A 78 -7.71 -11.30 0.13
N GLU A 79 -7.23 -12.19 1.00
CA GLU A 79 -6.27 -11.84 2.02
C GLU A 79 -4.84 -11.82 1.46
N CYS A 80 -4.07 -10.84 1.91
CA CYS A 80 -2.65 -10.64 1.62
C CYS A 80 -1.81 -10.87 2.87
N LEU A 81 -0.69 -11.60 2.74
CA LEU A 81 0.32 -11.68 3.78
C LEU A 81 1.37 -10.58 3.57
N GLY A 82 1.43 -9.64 4.50
CA GLY A 82 2.44 -8.59 4.59
C GLY A 82 3.69 -9.06 5.34
N LEU A 83 4.83 -9.09 4.65
CA LEU A 83 6.15 -9.35 5.21
C LEU A 83 6.98 -8.06 5.31
N PRO A 84 7.91 -7.96 6.29
CA PRO A 84 8.30 -8.98 7.28
C PRO A 84 7.45 -8.98 8.56
N ALA A 85 6.39 -8.16 8.63
CA ALA A 85 5.57 -8.03 9.84
C ALA A 85 4.69 -9.27 10.10
N TYR A 86 4.52 -10.13 9.11
CA TYR A 86 3.63 -11.30 9.14
C TYR A 86 2.18 -10.89 9.47
N ALA A 87 1.72 -9.82 8.83
CA ALA A 87 0.39 -9.26 9.00
C ALA A 87 -0.55 -9.76 7.89
N ILE A 88 -1.78 -10.11 8.24
CA ILE A 88 -2.80 -10.55 7.29
C ILE A 88 -3.92 -9.50 7.23
N GLY A 89 -4.42 -9.22 6.03
CA GLY A 89 -5.56 -8.34 5.81
C GLY A 89 -5.94 -8.27 4.34
N ASP A 90 -6.99 -7.52 4.03
CA ASP A 90 -7.53 -7.42 2.67
C ASP A 90 -6.51 -6.78 1.71
N CYS A 91 -6.34 -7.38 0.54
CA CYS A 91 -5.35 -6.93 -0.43
C CYS A 91 -5.64 -5.53 -1.02
N ASN A 92 -6.90 -5.09 -1.00
CA ASN A 92 -7.27 -3.77 -1.52
C ASN A 92 -7.08 -2.63 -0.50
N ASP A 93 -6.83 -2.90 0.78
CA ASP A 93 -6.67 -1.86 1.82
C ASP A 93 -5.31 -1.15 1.76
N VAL A 94 -4.34 -1.77 1.07
CA VAL A 94 -2.97 -1.28 0.98
C VAL A 94 -2.75 -0.40 -0.24
N THR A 95 -2.07 0.73 -0.03
CA THR A 95 -1.60 1.57 -1.14
C THR A 95 -0.34 0.95 -1.73
N ILE A 96 -0.37 0.69 -3.03
CA ILE A 96 0.66 -0.06 -3.75
C ILE A 96 1.48 0.86 -4.64
N ASP A 97 2.80 0.75 -4.52
CA ASP A 97 3.80 1.44 -5.33
C ASP A 97 4.28 0.57 -6.50
N GLN A 98 4.34 -0.76 -6.29
CA GLN A 98 4.86 -1.70 -7.28
C GLN A 98 4.13 -3.05 -7.23
N ILE A 99 4.00 -3.70 -8.38
CA ILE A 99 3.39 -5.02 -8.53
C ILE A 99 4.33 -5.92 -9.32
N GLY A 100 4.49 -7.17 -8.89
CA GLY A 100 5.19 -8.23 -9.62
C GLY A 100 4.31 -9.47 -9.72
N VAL A 101 4.40 -10.17 -10.85
CA VAL A 101 3.81 -11.50 -11.02
C VAL A 101 4.98 -12.49 -10.96
N VAL A 102 4.87 -13.51 -10.11
CA VAL A 102 6.03 -14.29 -9.65
C VAL A 102 5.91 -15.81 -9.88
N ALA A 103 4.78 -16.28 -10.38
CA ALA A 103 4.60 -17.68 -10.78
C ALA A 103 4.02 -17.70 -12.20
N GLY A 104 4.52 -18.61 -13.04
CA GLY A 104 4.31 -18.75 -14.49
C GLY A 104 2.87 -19.05 -14.94
N TYR A 105 1.96 -18.22 -14.45
CA TYR A 105 0.53 -18.22 -14.74
C TYR A 105 0.05 -16.79 -15.07
N GLY A 106 0.98 -15.89 -15.39
CA GLY A 106 0.67 -14.62 -16.04
C GLY A 106 0.17 -14.84 -17.48
N PRO A 107 -0.33 -13.78 -18.14
CA PRO A 107 -0.38 -12.40 -17.65
C PRO A 107 -1.42 -12.19 -16.54
N CYS A 108 -1.18 -11.19 -15.70
CA CYS A 108 -2.17 -10.69 -14.75
C CYS A 108 -2.53 -9.25 -15.08
N SER A 109 -3.83 -8.98 -15.17
CA SER A 109 -4.39 -7.65 -15.33
C SER A 109 -4.85 -7.12 -13.98
N PHE A 110 -4.60 -5.84 -13.72
CA PHE A 110 -4.93 -5.16 -12.48
C PHE A 110 -5.76 -3.91 -12.77
N VAL A 111 -6.69 -3.61 -11.88
CA VAL A 111 -7.41 -2.33 -11.84
C VAL A 111 -7.24 -1.74 -10.45
N GLY A 112 -6.76 -0.50 -10.41
CA GLY A 112 -6.60 0.27 -9.18
C GLY A 112 -7.73 1.28 -9.00
N ASN A 113 -7.68 1.99 -7.89
CA ASN A 113 -8.49 3.20 -7.75
C ASN A 113 -8.05 4.26 -8.79
N ASN A 114 -8.81 5.34 -8.95
CA ASN A 114 -8.44 6.48 -9.80
C ASN A 114 -8.13 6.16 -11.27
N GLY A 115 -8.63 5.03 -11.80
CA GLY A 115 -8.56 4.67 -13.22
C GLY A 115 -7.27 3.98 -13.65
N TYR A 116 -6.40 3.57 -12.72
CA TYR A 116 -5.26 2.75 -13.08
C TYR A 116 -5.68 1.39 -13.62
N SER A 117 -5.07 1.00 -14.72
CA SER A 117 -5.14 -0.36 -15.24
C SER A 117 -3.83 -0.71 -15.91
N SER A 118 -3.35 -1.91 -15.66
CA SER A 118 -2.15 -2.45 -16.31
C SER A 118 -2.25 -3.96 -16.40
N THR A 119 -1.71 -4.51 -17.49
CA THR A 119 -1.45 -5.94 -17.64
C THR A 119 0.05 -6.17 -17.50
N ILE A 120 0.40 -7.15 -16.67
CA ILE A 120 1.79 -7.52 -16.39
C ILE A 120 1.99 -8.95 -16.89
N GLU A 121 2.84 -9.09 -17.89
CA GLU A 121 3.37 -10.38 -18.34
C GLU A 121 4.28 -10.92 -17.23
N GLY A 122 3.99 -12.14 -16.76
CA GLY A 122 4.35 -12.58 -15.42
C GLY A 122 5.21 -13.82 -15.38
N ASP A 123 6.37 -13.79 -16.03
CA ASP A 123 7.35 -14.85 -15.85
C ASP A 123 8.09 -14.67 -14.51
N SER A 124 8.37 -15.80 -13.86
CA SER A 124 9.14 -15.79 -12.61
C SER A 124 10.53 -15.19 -12.86
N GLY A 125 10.81 -14.06 -12.21
CA GLY A 125 12.07 -13.34 -12.36
C GLY A 125 11.98 -12.02 -13.14
N ASP A 126 10.82 -11.69 -13.70
CA ASP A 126 10.60 -10.44 -14.47
C ASP A 126 10.64 -9.16 -13.62
N GLY A 127 10.59 -9.30 -12.30
CA GLY A 127 10.75 -8.22 -11.35
C GLY A 127 9.45 -7.47 -11.06
N TYR A 128 9.56 -6.18 -10.76
CA TYR A 128 8.48 -5.34 -10.26
C TYR A 128 8.21 -4.17 -11.18
N TYR A 129 6.93 -3.97 -11.47
CA TYR A 129 6.40 -2.91 -12.32
C TYR A 129 5.84 -1.80 -11.44
N THR A 130 6.14 -0.55 -11.78
CA THR A 130 5.73 0.61 -10.98
C THR A 130 4.28 0.95 -11.25
N VAL A 131 3.52 1.16 -10.18
CA VAL A 131 2.15 1.66 -10.18
C VAL A 131 2.19 3.17 -10.02
N GLY A 132 1.70 3.91 -11.02
CA GLY A 132 1.70 5.37 -10.99
C GLY A 132 0.30 5.97 -10.85
N PRO A 133 0.13 7.03 -10.04
CA PRO A 133 0.67 7.22 -8.68
C PRO A 133 0.30 6.03 -7.74
N PRO A 134 0.87 5.93 -6.53
CA PRO A 134 0.54 4.84 -5.62
C PRO A 134 -0.95 4.79 -5.30
N GLN A 135 -1.52 3.59 -5.36
CA GLN A 135 -2.96 3.41 -5.21
C GLN A 135 -3.34 2.01 -4.70
N ASN A 136 -4.55 1.91 -4.19
CA ASN A 136 -5.16 0.63 -3.85
C ASN A 136 -5.46 -0.14 -5.14
N ILE A 137 -5.06 -1.40 -5.17
CA ILE A 137 -5.42 -2.31 -6.25
C ILE A 137 -6.74 -2.98 -5.87
N MET A 138 -7.75 -2.76 -6.68
CA MET A 138 -9.14 -3.12 -6.37
C MET A 138 -9.48 -4.51 -6.89
N SER A 139 -9.00 -4.85 -8.08
CA SER A 139 -9.27 -6.15 -8.70
C SER A 139 -8.10 -6.65 -9.52
N ALA A 140 -8.03 -7.96 -9.68
CA ALA A 140 -7.06 -8.63 -10.54
C ALA A 140 -7.69 -9.80 -11.30
N ALA A 141 -7.15 -10.10 -12.48
CA ALA A 141 -7.45 -11.30 -13.25
C ALA A 141 -6.14 -11.88 -13.78
N CYS A 142 -5.90 -13.17 -13.62
CA CYS A 142 -4.70 -13.84 -14.12
C CYS A 142 -5.05 -14.96 -15.10
N GLY A 143 -4.17 -15.23 -16.07
CA GLY A 143 -4.36 -16.26 -17.09
C GLY A 143 -4.92 -15.72 -18.41
N SER A 144 -4.93 -16.57 -19.43
CA SER A 144 -5.43 -16.23 -20.78
C SER A 144 -6.94 -16.08 -20.78
N SER A 145 -7.41 -14.86 -21.05
CA SER A 145 -8.80 -14.54 -21.40
C SER A 145 -9.19 -15.05 -22.79
#